data_AF-A0A1V6M0G8-F1
#
_entry.id   AF-A0A1V6M0G8-F1
#
_cell.length_a   1.000
_cell.length_b   1.000
_cell.length_c   1.000
_cell.angle_alpha   90.00
_cell.angle_beta   90.00
_cell.angle_gamma   90.00
#
_symmetry.space_group_name_H-M   'P 1'
#
loop_
_entity.id
_entity.type
_entity.pdbx_description
1 polymer ?
#
loop_
_entity_poly.entity_id
_entity_poly.type
_entity_poly.pdbx_seq_one_letter_code
_entity_poly.pdbx_strand_id
1 'polypeptide(L)'
;MKNVTSSTAGIQPLFQGLYQEDTGKVKEILEEIGRMGKGNQEAMKALQEFLRRERRMSLRILAAQIISQIKEYAPPPAERLKKPGIFQCPGAEKIKRVEIVDVTCPHCHKQGTASVAGFEHEFACELCGKTVQREVPESCIEKCPVGSECVGEERYQKYLNGRKKAHE
;
A
#
# COMPACT_ATOMS: atom_id res chain seq x y z
N MET A 1 38.87 16.65 -12.36
CA MET A 1 38.30 15.85 -11.25
C MET A 1 38.09 14.42 -11.74
N LYS A 2 38.34 13.44 -10.87
CA LYS A 2 38.59 12.03 -11.22
C LYS A 2 37.35 11.36 -11.82
N ASN A 3 37.53 10.76 -13.00
CA ASN A 3 36.61 9.80 -13.60
C ASN A 3 36.44 8.61 -12.66
N VAL A 4 35.22 8.39 -12.16
CA VAL A 4 34.84 7.11 -11.57
C VAL A 4 34.20 6.30 -12.70
N THR A 5 35.04 5.71 -13.53
CA THR A 5 34.66 4.54 -14.31
C THR A 5 34.46 3.40 -13.31
N SER A 6 33.26 3.29 -12.75
CA SER A 6 32.88 2.10 -11.98
C SER A 6 32.95 0.90 -12.90
N SER A 7 33.75 -0.08 -12.49
CA SER A 7 34.07 -1.30 -13.21
C SER A 7 32.81 -2.14 -13.48
N THR A 8 32.19 -1.97 -14.64
CA THR A 8 30.99 -2.72 -15.08
C THR A 8 31.29 -4.21 -15.31
N ALA A 9 32.55 -4.59 -15.49
CA ALA A 9 32.98 -5.96 -15.79
C ALA A 9 33.02 -6.89 -14.57
N GLY A 10 33.13 -6.36 -13.34
CA GLY A 10 33.31 -7.17 -12.13
C GLY A 10 32.02 -7.67 -11.46
N ILE A 11 30.89 -7.01 -11.71
CA ILE A 11 29.64 -7.21 -10.94
C ILE A 11 28.62 -8.09 -11.69
N GLN A 12 28.72 -8.20 -13.01
CA GLN A 12 27.84 -9.06 -13.80
C GLN A 12 27.81 -10.53 -13.36
N PRO A 13 28.95 -11.18 -13.03
CA PRO A 13 28.95 -12.56 -12.54
C PRO A 13 28.17 -12.72 -11.23
N LEU A 14 28.23 -11.71 -10.35
CA LEU A 14 27.50 -11.69 -9.08
C LEU A 14 25.99 -11.73 -9.32
N PHE A 15 25.48 -10.91 -10.24
CA PHE A 15 24.04 -10.88 -10.54
C PHE A 15 23.53 -12.11 -11.28
N GLN A 16 24.36 -12.76 -12.10
CA GLN A 16 24.00 -14.04 -12.73
C GLN A 16 23.79 -15.14 -11.67
N GLY A 17 24.56 -15.11 -10.58
CA GLY A 17 24.42 -16.08 -9.49
C GLY A 17 23.10 -16.01 -8.73
N LEU A 18 22.31 -14.93 -8.86
CA LEU A 18 20.96 -14.82 -8.28
C LEU A 18 19.98 -15.86 -8.81
N TYR A 19 20.25 -16.44 -9.98
CA TYR A 19 19.34 -17.38 -10.66
C TYR A 19 19.76 -18.84 -10.50
N GLN A 20 20.60 -19.14 -9.51
CA GLN A 20 21.00 -20.50 -9.17
C GLN A 20 19.91 -21.23 -8.37
N GLU A 21 19.88 -22.56 -8.51
CA GLU A 21 18.96 -23.43 -7.75
C GLU A 21 19.29 -23.45 -6.25
N ASP A 22 20.58 -23.33 -5.91
CA ASP A 22 21.07 -23.33 -4.53
C ASP A 22 20.60 -22.08 -3.78
N THR A 23 19.70 -22.28 -2.83
CA THR A 23 19.11 -21.19 -2.03
C THR A 23 20.13 -20.53 -1.11
N GLY A 24 21.13 -21.27 -0.62
CA GLY A 24 22.18 -20.73 0.24
C GLY A 24 23.07 -19.75 -0.52
N LYS A 25 23.51 -20.14 -1.72
CA LYS A 25 24.31 -19.27 -2.59
C LYS A 25 23.56 -18.01 -3.01
N VAL A 26 22.29 -18.14 -3.38
CA VAL A 26 21.47 -16.96 -3.74
C VAL A 26 21.31 -16.01 -2.55
N LYS A 27 21.18 -16.54 -1.33
CA LYS A 27 21.13 -15.74 -0.11
C LYS A 27 22.43 -14.96 0.12
N GLU A 28 23.58 -15.62 0.00
CA GLU A 28 24.90 -14.97 0.14
C GLU A 28 25.09 -13.84 -0.87
N ILE A 29 24.68 -14.07 -2.12
CA ILE A 29 24.73 -13.08 -3.19
C ILE A 29 23.82 -11.89 -2.88
N LEU A 30 22.58 -12.14 -2.43
CA LEU A 30 21.67 -11.08 -2.02
C LEU A 30 22.28 -10.21 -0.90
N GLU A 31 22.88 -10.83 0.11
CA GLU A 31 23.57 -10.11 1.18
C GLU A 31 24.78 -9.31 0.66
N GLU A 32 25.53 -9.84 -0.31
CA GLU A 32 26.63 -9.13 -0.97
C GLU A 32 26.15 -7.90 -1.75
N ILE A 33 25.03 -8.03 -2.47
CA ILE A 33 24.37 -6.91 -3.13
C ILE A 33 23.95 -5.85 -2.10
N GLY A 34 23.45 -6.26 -0.93
CA GLY A 34 23.10 -5.34 0.15
C GLY A 34 24.29 -4.55 0.71
N ARG A 35 25.49 -5.14 0.70
CA ARG A 35 26.72 -4.48 1.15
C ARG A 35 27.28 -3.44 0.17
N MET A 36 26.77 -3.38 -1.06
CA MET A 36 27.23 -2.43 -2.09
C MET A 36 26.91 -0.95 -1.79
N GLY A 37 26.16 -0.69 -0.72
CA GLY A 37 25.89 0.66 -0.24
C GLY A 37 24.67 1.31 -0.90
N LYS A 38 24.28 2.47 -0.35
CA LYS A 38 23.09 3.20 -0.80
C LYS A 38 23.29 3.76 -2.21
N GLY A 39 22.24 3.75 -3.01
CA GLY A 39 22.21 4.45 -4.30
C GLY A 39 22.77 3.68 -5.48
N ASN A 40 23.25 2.45 -5.25
CA ASN A 40 23.76 1.59 -6.32
C ASN A 40 22.62 1.20 -7.28
N GLN A 41 22.58 1.86 -8.44
CA GLN A 41 21.54 1.71 -9.46
C GLN A 41 21.55 0.31 -10.08
N GLU A 42 22.71 -0.32 -10.22
CA GLU A 42 22.86 -1.66 -10.80
C GLU A 42 22.34 -2.72 -9.85
N ALA A 43 22.71 -2.65 -8.56
CA ALA A 43 22.16 -3.48 -7.50
C ALA A 43 20.64 -3.36 -7.42
N MET A 44 20.12 -2.13 -7.48
CA MET A 44 18.68 -1.88 -7.45
C MET A 44 17.95 -2.51 -8.64
N LYS A 45 18.48 -2.38 -9.86
CA LYS A 45 17.92 -3.01 -11.06
C LYS A 45 17.97 -4.54 -10.96
N ALA A 46 19.07 -5.10 -10.48
CA ALA A 46 19.23 -6.54 -10.32
C ALA A 46 18.21 -7.11 -9.32
N LEU A 47 18.01 -6.46 -8.16
CA LEU A 47 17.02 -6.88 -7.17
C LEU A 47 15.58 -6.77 -7.66
N GLN A 48 15.25 -5.72 -8.43
CA GLN A 48 13.93 -5.57 -9.04
C GLN A 48 13.65 -6.68 -10.06
N GLU A 49 14.63 -7.02 -10.90
CA GLU A 49 14.48 -8.09 -11.88
C GLU A 49 14.41 -9.46 -11.21
N PHE A 50 15.20 -9.69 -10.16
CA PHE A 50 15.11 -10.88 -9.32
C PHE A 50 13.71 -11.05 -8.73
N LEU A 51 13.11 -9.99 -8.16
CA LEU A 51 11.75 -10.03 -7.60
C LEU A 51 10.66 -10.32 -8.65
N ARG A 52 10.88 -10.00 -9.92
CA ARG A 52 9.93 -10.35 -10.99
C ARG A 52 9.94 -11.83 -11.32
N ARG A 53 11.10 -12.50 -11.24
CA ARG A 53 11.29 -13.89 -11.69
C ARG A 53 11.24 -14.92 -10.56
N GLU A 54 11.82 -14.60 -9.41
CA GLU A 54 11.97 -15.53 -8.30
C GLU A 54 10.61 -15.91 -7.71
N ARG A 55 10.38 -17.19 -7.43
CA ARG A 55 9.13 -17.70 -6.83
C ARG A 55 9.30 -18.09 -5.36
N ARG A 56 10.53 -18.38 -4.91
CA ARG A 56 10.83 -18.75 -3.52
C ARG A 56 10.60 -17.55 -2.59
N MET A 57 9.61 -17.68 -1.71
CA MET A 57 9.14 -16.57 -0.88
C MET A 57 10.23 -16.02 0.06
N SER A 58 11.02 -16.88 0.68
CA SER A 58 12.11 -16.47 1.58
C SER A 58 13.11 -15.54 0.91
N LEU A 59 13.50 -15.84 -0.33
CA LEU A 59 14.44 -15.03 -1.10
C LEU A 59 13.81 -13.72 -1.59
N ARG A 60 12.52 -13.74 -1.96
CA ARG A 60 11.78 -12.51 -2.31
C ARG A 60 11.71 -11.55 -1.13
N ILE A 61 11.42 -12.05 0.08
CA ILE A 61 11.38 -11.25 1.30
C ILE A 61 12.75 -10.62 1.56
N LEU A 62 13.82 -11.41 1.48
CA LEU A 62 15.18 -10.92 1.68
C LEU A 62 15.55 -9.84 0.65
N ALA A 63 15.26 -10.07 -0.64
CA ALA A 63 15.52 -9.08 -1.69
C ALA A 63 14.74 -7.77 -1.47
N ALA A 64 13.48 -7.86 -1.02
CA ALA A 64 12.69 -6.68 -0.69
C ALA A 64 13.26 -5.90 0.51
N GLN A 65 13.76 -6.59 1.53
CA GLN A 65 14.43 -5.98 2.68
C GLN A 65 15.72 -5.27 2.24
N ILE A 66 16.53 -5.91 1.40
CA ILE A 66 17.76 -5.31 0.87
C ILE A 66 17.45 -4.07 0.03
N ILE A 67 16.45 -4.12 -0.85
CA ILE A 67 15.97 -2.93 -1.58
C ILE A 67 15.69 -1.79 -0.60
N SER A 68 14.99 -2.05 0.51
CA SER A 68 14.70 -1.02 1.51
C SER A 68 15.96 -0.46 2.18
N GLN A 69 17.02 -1.26 2.32
CA GLN A 69 18.28 -0.85 2.95
C GLN A 69 19.16 -0.02 2.00
N ILE A 70 19.25 -0.42 0.72
CA ILE A 70 20.15 0.20 -0.26
C ILE A 70 19.50 1.30 -1.10
N LYS A 71 18.17 1.43 -1.03
CA LYS A 71 17.46 2.51 -1.73
C LYS A 71 17.93 3.86 -1.18
N GLU A 72 18.67 4.59 -1.99
CA GLU A 72 18.92 6.00 -1.75
C GLU A 72 17.63 6.76 -2.04
N TYR A 73 17.10 7.42 -1.02
CA TYR A 73 16.00 8.35 -1.20
C TYR A 73 16.56 9.63 -1.81
N ALA A 74 16.73 9.65 -3.13
CA ALA A 74 16.73 10.90 -3.87
C ALA A 74 15.26 11.30 -4.03
N PRO A 75 14.77 12.37 -3.36
CA PRO A 75 13.49 12.92 -3.73
C PRO A 75 13.56 13.25 -5.23
N PRO A 76 12.57 12.85 -6.04
CA PRO A 76 12.57 13.22 -7.45
C PRO A 76 12.74 14.75 -7.59
N PRO A 77 13.41 15.24 -8.65
CA PRO A 77 13.32 16.65 -9.02
C PRO A 77 11.84 16.99 -9.02
N ALA A 78 11.45 18.05 -8.31
CA ALA A 78 10.08 18.33 -7.94
C ALA A 78 9.19 18.66 -9.16
N GLU A 79 8.94 17.70 -10.04
CA GLU A 79 7.88 17.74 -11.03
C GLU A 79 6.68 16.96 -10.49
N ARG A 80 5.86 17.75 -9.78
CA ARG A 80 4.40 17.63 -9.69
C ARG A 80 3.83 16.33 -9.09
N LEU A 81 4.37 15.91 -7.96
CA LEU A 81 3.47 15.61 -6.84
C LEU A 81 4.13 16.08 -5.56
N LYS A 82 3.88 17.35 -5.19
CA LYS A 82 4.07 17.76 -3.80
C LYS A 82 3.13 16.89 -3.00
N LYS A 83 3.61 15.80 -2.37
CA LYS A 83 2.93 15.29 -1.19
C LYS A 83 2.93 16.45 -0.21
N PRO A 84 1.77 17.03 0.16
CA PRO A 84 1.69 17.87 1.33
C PRO A 84 2.33 17.11 2.49
N GLY A 85 3.39 17.69 3.04
CA GLY A 85 3.81 17.32 4.39
C GLY A 85 2.59 17.56 5.27
N ILE A 86 2.10 16.49 5.90
CA ILE A 86 0.78 16.36 6.56
C ILE A 86 -0.34 15.98 5.57
N PHE A 87 -0.29 14.75 5.04
CA PHE A 87 -1.52 14.01 4.71
C PHE A 87 -1.63 12.82 5.67
N GLN A 88 -1.95 13.08 6.94
CA GLN A 88 -3.08 12.34 7.48
C GLN A 88 -4.26 12.85 6.67
N CYS A 89 -4.65 12.14 5.60
CA CYS A 89 -5.94 12.44 4.97
C CYS A 89 -6.95 12.41 6.13
N PRO A 90 -7.65 13.51 6.45
CA PRO A 90 -8.58 13.52 7.58
C PRO A 90 -9.63 12.41 7.43
N GLY A 91 -9.96 12.04 6.18
CA GLY A 91 -10.78 10.89 5.86
C GLY A 91 -10.14 9.53 6.14
N ALA A 92 -8.82 9.37 5.99
CA ALA A 92 -8.12 8.11 6.24
C ALA A 92 -7.89 7.82 7.73
N GLU A 93 -8.06 8.81 8.61
CA GLU A 93 -7.90 8.63 10.05
C GLU A 93 -9.05 7.79 10.66
N LYS A 94 -10.28 7.99 10.15
CA LYS A 94 -11.47 7.26 10.60
C LYS A 94 -11.69 5.92 9.90
N ILE A 95 -11.10 5.72 8.71
CA ILE A 95 -11.15 4.42 7.99
C ILE A 95 -10.47 3.28 8.78
N LYS A 96 -9.65 3.59 9.78
CA LYS A 96 -8.94 2.56 10.56
C LYS A 96 -9.55 2.25 11.92
N ARG A 97 -10.65 2.91 12.29
CA ARG A 97 -11.21 2.81 13.65
C ARG A 97 -12.56 2.08 13.60
N VAL A 98 -12.63 0.96 14.30
CA VAL A 98 -13.89 0.29 14.64
C VAL A 98 -14.49 1.08 15.81
N GLU A 99 -15.70 1.57 15.63
CA GLU A 99 -16.46 2.31 16.64
C GLU A 99 -17.57 1.40 17.17
N ILE A 100 -17.80 1.42 18.48
CA ILE A 100 -18.95 0.77 19.08
C ILE A 100 -20.08 1.79 19.09
N VAL A 101 -21.14 1.52 18.34
CA VAL A 101 -22.31 2.40 18.23
C VAL A 101 -23.54 1.74 18.85
N ASP A 102 -24.36 2.54 19.53
CA ASP A 102 -25.66 2.10 20.02
C ASP A 102 -26.64 2.01 18.84
N VAL A 103 -27.26 0.85 18.68
CA VAL A 103 -28.16 0.56 17.56
C VAL A 103 -29.43 -0.09 18.07
N THR A 104 -30.56 0.35 17.52
CA THR A 104 -31.83 -0.37 17.66
C THR A 104 -32.00 -1.22 16.43
N CYS A 105 -31.96 -2.55 16.59
CA CYS A 105 -32.07 -3.45 15.44
C CYS A 105 -33.48 -3.45 14.86
N PRO A 106 -33.69 -3.20 13.56
CA PRO A 106 -35.02 -3.23 12.94
C PRO A 106 -35.63 -4.64 12.88
N HIS A 107 -34.82 -5.69 13.08
CA HIS A 107 -35.31 -7.06 13.02
C HIS A 107 -35.77 -7.60 14.37
N CYS A 108 -35.02 -7.35 15.44
CA CYS A 108 -35.35 -7.86 16.78
C CYS A 108 -35.87 -6.79 17.74
N HIS A 109 -35.85 -5.52 17.32
CA HIS A 109 -36.34 -4.35 18.07
C HIS A 109 -35.68 -4.13 19.44
N LYS A 110 -34.56 -4.84 19.71
CA LYS A 110 -33.77 -4.68 20.93
C LYS A 110 -32.70 -3.63 20.70
N GLN A 111 -32.45 -2.84 21.74
CA GLN A 111 -31.30 -1.96 21.83
C GLN A 111 -30.06 -2.79 22.19
N GLY A 112 -28.97 -2.54 21.49
CA GLY A 112 -27.68 -3.17 21.76
C GLY A 112 -26.55 -2.36 21.12
N THR A 113 -25.35 -2.88 21.23
CA THR A 113 -24.16 -2.31 20.59
C THR A 113 -23.86 -3.04 19.29
N ALA A 114 -23.26 -2.32 18.34
CA ALA A 114 -22.65 -2.93 17.18
C ALA A 114 -21.24 -2.38 17.01
N SER A 115 -20.28 -3.27 16.76
CA SER A 115 -18.94 -2.91 16.33
C SER A 115 -18.95 -2.60 14.83
N VAL A 116 -18.83 -1.32 14.48
CA VAL A 116 -18.96 -0.83 13.10
C VAL A 116 -17.74 0.01 12.75
N ALA A 117 -17.04 -0.32 11.67
CA ALA A 117 -16.04 0.60 11.15
C ALA A 117 -16.74 1.82 10.53
N GLY A 118 -16.19 3.02 10.69
CA GLY A 118 -16.91 4.28 10.38
C GLY A 118 -17.53 4.38 8.97
N PHE A 119 -17.06 3.59 8.01
CA PHE A 119 -17.53 3.52 6.61
C PHE A 119 -18.37 2.27 6.28
N GLU A 120 -18.55 1.34 7.21
CA GLU A 120 -19.36 0.13 6.98
C GLU A 120 -20.84 0.49 6.91
N HIS A 121 -21.47 0.16 5.78
CA HIS A 121 -22.91 0.34 5.54
C HIS A 121 -23.74 -0.76 6.20
N GLU A 122 -23.15 -1.94 6.35
CA GLU A 122 -23.82 -3.13 6.87
C GLU A 122 -23.05 -3.66 8.07
N PHE A 123 -23.80 -4.11 9.08
CA PHE A 123 -23.24 -4.81 10.23
C PHE A 123 -24.20 -5.90 10.69
N ALA A 124 -23.67 -6.93 11.36
CA ALA A 124 -24.49 -7.97 11.97
C ALA A 124 -24.97 -7.51 13.36
N CYS A 125 -26.27 -7.66 13.65
CA CYS A 125 -26.77 -7.43 15.00
C CYS A 125 -26.19 -8.47 15.97
N GLU A 126 -25.52 -8.02 17.03
CA GLU A 126 -24.91 -8.91 18.04
C GLU A 126 -25.94 -9.76 18.82
N LEU A 127 -27.23 -9.39 18.77
CA LEU A 127 -28.31 -10.11 19.47
C LEU A 127 -29.05 -11.14 18.62
N CYS A 128 -29.28 -10.87 17.33
CA CYS A 128 -30.08 -11.75 16.46
C CYS A 128 -29.35 -12.22 15.20
N GLY A 129 -28.12 -11.76 14.96
CA GLY A 129 -27.27 -12.18 13.84
C GLY A 129 -27.72 -11.70 12.46
N LYS A 130 -28.88 -11.04 12.34
CA LYS A 130 -29.35 -10.47 11.08
C LYS A 130 -28.57 -9.22 10.69
N THR A 131 -28.31 -9.08 9.40
CA THR A 131 -27.67 -7.89 8.83
C THR A 131 -28.59 -6.68 8.94
N VAL A 132 -28.04 -5.59 9.47
CA VAL A 132 -28.69 -4.29 9.55
C VAL A 132 -27.92 -3.34 8.64
N GLN A 133 -28.67 -2.63 7.80
CA GLN A 133 -28.14 -1.56 6.99
C GLN A 133 -28.32 -0.24 7.73
N ARG A 134 -27.30 0.63 7.66
CA ARG A 134 -27.34 1.98 8.22
C ARG A 134 -26.98 3.02 7.18
N GLU A 135 -27.49 4.23 7.35
CA GLU A 135 -27.03 5.35 6.53
C GLU A 135 -25.56 5.65 6.81
N VAL A 136 -24.74 5.65 5.75
CA VAL A 136 -23.34 6.07 5.83
C VAL A 136 -23.28 7.57 5.52
N PRO A 137 -22.68 8.38 6.41
CA PRO A 137 -22.54 9.81 6.16
C PRO A 137 -21.73 10.07 4.88
N GLU A 138 -21.85 11.29 4.36
CA GLU A 138 -21.02 11.77 3.26
C GLU A 138 -19.53 11.56 3.57
N SER A 139 -18.81 10.99 2.60
CA SER A 139 -17.39 10.74 2.70
C SER A 139 -16.56 12.02 2.62
N CYS A 140 -15.29 11.92 3.01
CA CYS A 140 -14.34 13.02 2.90
C CYS A 140 -14.11 13.52 1.46
N ILE A 141 -14.25 12.65 0.44
CA ILE A 141 -14.05 13.03 -0.96
C ILE A 141 -15.24 13.81 -1.52
N GLU A 142 -16.45 13.61 -0.96
CA GLU A 142 -17.64 14.38 -1.31
C GLU A 142 -17.58 15.80 -0.74
N LYS A 143 -17.04 15.94 0.47
CA LYS A 143 -16.90 17.24 1.14
C LYS A 143 -15.69 18.04 0.66
N CYS A 144 -14.75 17.41 -0.04
CA CYS A 144 -13.50 18.03 -0.44
C CYS A 144 -13.70 18.84 -1.74
N PRO A 145 -13.37 20.16 -1.77
CA PRO A 145 -13.48 20.97 -2.97
C PRO A 145 -12.67 20.46 -4.17
N VAL A 146 -11.58 19.73 -3.90
CA VAL A 146 -10.69 19.14 -4.91
C VAL A 146 -10.81 17.61 -4.95
N GLY A 147 -11.92 17.06 -4.45
CA GLY A 147 -12.13 15.63 -4.31
C GLY A 147 -12.03 14.87 -5.63
N SER A 148 -12.68 15.38 -6.69
CA SER A 148 -12.65 14.78 -8.03
C SER A 148 -11.26 14.82 -8.66
N GLU A 149 -10.54 15.93 -8.52
CA GLU A 149 -9.16 16.08 -9.00
C GLU A 149 -8.20 15.14 -8.25
N CYS A 150 -8.41 14.95 -6.95
CA CYS A 150 -7.55 14.12 -6.10
C CYS A 150 -7.65 12.63 -6.43
N VAL A 151 -8.87 12.12 -6.67
CA VAL A 151 -9.08 10.68 -6.94
C VAL A 151 -9.17 10.35 -8.43
N GLY A 152 -9.33 11.37 -9.28
CA GLY A 152 -9.60 11.25 -10.71
C GLY A 152 -11.11 11.20 -11.02
N GLU A 153 -11.51 11.95 -12.04
CA GLU A 153 -12.92 12.18 -12.42
C GLU A 153 -13.69 10.86 -12.63
N GLU A 154 -13.13 9.91 -13.37
CA GLU A 154 -13.76 8.61 -13.66
C GLU A 154 -14.11 7.86 -12.37
N ARG A 155 -13.17 7.84 -11.40
CA ARG A 155 -13.36 7.16 -10.12
C ARG A 155 -14.37 7.91 -9.24
N TYR A 156 -14.34 9.23 -9.27
CA TYR A 156 -15.27 10.07 -8.53
C TYR A 156 -16.72 9.86 -9.00
N GLN A 157 -16.95 9.85 -10.31
CA GLN A 157 -18.28 9.59 -10.89
C GLN A 157 -18.77 8.17 -10.58
N LYS A 158 -17.89 7.16 -10.67
CA LYS A 158 -18.23 5.79 -10.28
C LYS A 158 -18.66 5.72 -8.81
N TYR A 159 -17.98 6.44 -7.93
CA TYR A 159 -18.33 6.53 -6.51
C TYR A 159 -19.71 7.17 -6.29
N LEU A 160 -19.99 8.33 -6.89
CA LEU A 160 -21.28 9.02 -6.75
C LEU A 160 -22.45 8.19 -7.29
N ASN A 161 -22.25 7.48 -8.41
CA ASN A 161 -23.26 6.58 -8.96
C ASN A 161 -23.53 5.39 -8.02
N GLY A 162 -22.50 4.87 -7.36
CA GLY A 162 -22.65 3.85 -6.33
C GLY A 162 -23.45 4.35 -5.13
N ARG A 163 -23.22 5.58 -4.68
CA ARG A 163 -24.01 6.20 -3.60
C ARG A 163 -25.49 6.33 -3.97
N LYS A 164 -25.82 6.84 -5.15
CA LYS A 164 -27.23 7.03 -5.57
C LYS A 164 -28.03 5.72 -5.52
N LYS A 165 -27.44 4.62 -6.00
CA LYS A 165 -28.07 3.29 -5.98
C LYS A 165 -28.26 2.70 -4.59
N ALA A 166 -27.50 3.15 -3.59
CA ALA A 166 -27.66 2.71 -2.21
C ALA A 166 -28.78 3.48 -1.47
N HIS A 167 -29.29 4.57 -2.05
CA HIS A 167 -30.37 5.40 -1.51
C HIS A 167 -31.68 5.26 -2.31
N GLU A 168 -31.71 4.41 -3.34
CA GLU A 168 -32.92 3.95 -4.07
C GLU A 168 -33.44 2.65 -3.47
#